data_AF-A0A7S3X9C3-F1
#
_entry.id   AF-A0A7S3X9C3-F1
#
_cell.length_a   1.000
_cell.length_b   1.000
_cell.length_c   1.000
_cell.angle_alpha   90.00
_cell.angle_beta   90.00
_cell.angle_gamma   90.00
#
_symmetry.space_group_name_H-M   'P 1'
#
loop_
_entity.id
_entity.type
_entity.pdbx_description
1 polymer ?
#
loop_
_entity_poly.entity_id
_entity_poly.type
_entity_poly.pdbx_seq_one_letter_code
_entity_poly.pdbx_strand_id
1 'polypeptide(L)'
;MEHARKCEQARQEMEEAILDAARRKKEREQFEKAYVAQQQASADAQVKAGRDAVQARMDQIERNCSTIGAEIQGRDAREAAELEARIKRALDEQDRASKEDMERRKADHDRRTKEMLQSLDEQVAQRQVDAVEDKKANTRQAQIWKEQYEEGLRQDKAKEDARRKARSDQDKALIEQMSDSLSVHPRNYGITAHTQSMDVNYNRAIFQQMREEGFRSDMTQPMLGKAKFLTGKGDPFPSVGRYEGEIHELELHVP
;
A
#
# COMPACT_ATOMS: atom_id res chain seq x y z
N MET A 1 -73.05 148.67 62.77
CA MET A 1 -72.88 147.49 63.65
C MET A 1 -73.33 146.17 63.01
N GLU A 2 -73.98 146.14 61.84
CA GLU A 2 -74.34 144.87 61.18
C GLU A 2 -73.19 144.15 60.46
N HIS A 3 -72.15 144.88 60.04
CA HIS A 3 -71.01 144.29 59.30
C HIS A 3 -70.11 143.41 60.19
N ALA A 4 -69.97 143.73 61.49
CA ALA A 4 -69.18 142.93 62.43
C ALA A 4 -69.82 141.57 62.74
N ARG A 5 -71.15 141.53 62.83
CA ARG A 5 -71.93 140.32 63.12
C ARG A 5 -71.94 139.32 61.94
N LYS A 6 -71.99 139.82 60.71
CA LYS A 6 -71.84 139.01 59.48
C LYS A 6 -70.42 138.44 59.32
N CYS A 7 -69.39 139.16 59.77
CA CYS A 7 -68.01 138.64 59.78
C CYS A 7 -67.79 137.54 60.84
N GLU A 8 -68.45 137.60 62.00
CA GLU A 8 -68.40 136.53 63.00
C GLU A 8 -69.14 135.27 62.55
N GLN A 9 -70.34 135.41 61.98
CA GLN A 9 -71.07 134.26 61.43
C GLN A 9 -70.30 133.60 60.28
N ALA A 10 -69.72 134.38 59.36
CA ALA A 10 -68.90 133.82 58.28
C ALA A 10 -67.62 133.12 58.80
N ARG A 11 -67.05 133.56 59.93
CA ARG A 11 -65.92 132.87 60.58
C ARG A 11 -66.34 131.56 61.25
N GLN A 12 -67.48 131.55 61.94
CA GLN A 12 -68.03 130.35 62.55
C GLN A 12 -68.43 129.30 61.51
N GLU A 13 -69.09 129.72 60.42
CA GLU A 13 -69.41 128.84 59.29
C GLU A 13 -68.15 128.31 58.59
N MET A 14 -67.09 129.12 58.51
CA MET A 14 -65.79 128.68 57.96
C MET A 14 -65.08 127.68 58.89
N GLU A 15 -65.10 127.90 60.21
CA GLU A 15 -64.52 126.97 61.20
C GLU A 15 -65.29 125.65 61.25
N GLU A 16 -66.62 125.68 61.23
CA GLU A 16 -67.45 124.48 61.13
C GLU A 16 -67.21 123.74 59.81
N ALA A 17 -67.11 124.45 58.67
CA ALA A 17 -66.78 123.84 57.39
C ALA A 17 -65.37 123.20 57.37
N ILE A 18 -64.38 123.79 58.05
CA ILE A 18 -63.04 123.22 58.20
C ILE A 18 -63.07 121.95 59.05
N LEU A 19 -63.82 121.94 60.15
CA LEU A 19 -63.96 120.77 61.02
C LEU A 19 -64.73 119.62 60.32
N ASP A 20 -65.79 119.95 59.57
CA ASP A 20 -66.56 118.97 58.81
C ASP A 20 -65.75 118.41 57.63
N ALA A 21 -64.95 119.24 56.96
CA ALA A 21 -63.99 118.80 55.95
C ALA A 21 -62.90 117.89 56.53
N ALA A 22 -62.39 118.20 57.73
CA ALA A 22 -61.40 117.37 58.42
C ALA A 22 -61.99 116.02 58.85
N ARG A 23 -63.25 115.98 59.28
CA ARG A 23 -63.96 114.74 59.62
C ARG A 23 -64.21 113.89 58.39
N ARG A 24 -64.73 114.47 57.30
CA ARG A 24 -64.91 113.78 56.01
C ARG A 24 -63.58 113.27 55.44
N LYS A 25 -62.49 114.01 55.61
CA LYS A 25 -61.15 113.57 55.22
C LYS A 25 -60.68 112.36 56.02
N LYS A 26 -60.87 112.35 57.34
CA LYS A 26 -60.56 111.18 58.19
C LYS A 26 -61.41 109.95 57.84
N GLU A 27 -62.71 110.14 57.59
CA GLU A 27 -63.61 109.06 57.18
C GLU A 27 -63.21 108.50 55.79
N ARG A 28 -62.82 109.35 54.84
CA ARG A 28 -62.28 108.94 53.54
C ARG A 28 -60.94 108.20 53.68
N GLU A 29 -60.02 108.69 54.50
CA GLU A 29 -58.73 108.02 54.75
C GLU A 29 -58.90 106.65 55.42
N GLN A 30 -59.87 106.50 56.34
CA GLN A 30 -60.18 105.19 56.94
C GLN A 30 -60.82 104.24 55.92
N PHE A 31 -61.73 104.75 55.09
CA PHE A 31 -62.33 103.97 54.01
C PHE A 31 -61.29 103.54 52.97
N GLU A 32 -60.40 104.44 52.55
CA GLU A 32 -59.29 104.15 51.63
C GLU A 32 -58.33 103.10 52.22
N LYS A 33 -57.97 103.21 53.50
CA LYS A 33 -57.14 102.20 54.18
C LYS A 33 -57.81 100.84 54.22
N ALA A 34 -59.10 100.78 54.55
CA ALA A 34 -59.86 99.52 54.54
C ALA A 34 -59.97 98.93 53.13
N TYR A 35 -60.20 99.77 52.12
CA TYR A 35 -60.30 99.37 50.72
C TYR A 35 -58.96 98.84 50.18
N VAL A 36 -57.85 99.50 50.48
CA VAL A 36 -56.50 99.04 50.10
C VAL A 36 -56.15 97.72 50.80
N ALA A 37 -56.46 97.57 52.09
CA ALA A 37 -56.24 96.32 52.82
C ALA A 37 -57.06 95.16 52.23
N GLN A 38 -58.30 95.41 51.80
CA GLN A 38 -59.13 94.41 51.13
C GLN A 38 -58.60 94.03 49.74
N GLN A 39 -58.12 95.02 48.97
CA GLN A 39 -57.46 94.78 47.68
C GLN A 39 -56.19 93.95 47.84
N GLN A 40 -55.34 94.27 48.82
CA GLN A 40 -54.13 93.50 49.14
C GLN A 40 -54.47 92.07 49.57
N ALA A 41 -55.45 91.89 50.46
CA ALA A 41 -55.88 90.56 50.88
C ALA A 41 -56.43 89.71 49.72
N SER A 42 -57.17 90.34 48.79
CA SER A 42 -57.66 89.67 47.57
C SER A 42 -56.52 89.27 46.62
N ALA A 43 -55.56 90.16 46.40
CA ALA A 43 -54.38 89.87 45.58
C ALA A 43 -53.51 88.76 46.20
N ASP A 44 -53.26 88.82 47.51
CA ASP A 44 -52.51 87.79 48.23
C ASP A 44 -53.23 86.44 48.21
N ALA A 45 -54.56 86.43 48.33
CA ALA A 45 -55.37 85.22 48.19
C ALA A 45 -55.27 84.61 46.77
N GLN A 46 -55.26 85.44 45.72
CA GLN A 46 -55.08 84.98 44.34
C GLN A 46 -53.67 84.43 44.09
N VAL A 47 -52.63 85.10 44.61
CA VAL A 47 -51.25 84.63 44.52
C VAL A 47 -51.07 83.32 45.27
N LYS A 48 -51.66 83.19 46.47
CA LYS A 48 -51.66 81.94 47.24
C LYS A 48 -52.39 80.82 46.50
N ALA A 49 -53.59 81.06 45.99
CA ALA A 49 -54.34 80.08 45.20
C ALA A 49 -53.56 79.64 43.95
N GLY A 50 -52.84 80.57 43.29
CA GLY A 50 -51.95 80.27 42.17
C GLY A 50 -50.78 79.37 42.59
N ARG A 51 -50.13 79.65 43.73
CA ARG A 51 -49.06 78.81 44.29
C ARG A 51 -49.56 77.41 44.66
N ASP A 52 -50.71 77.33 45.32
CA ASP A 52 -51.32 76.05 45.72
C ASP A 52 -51.69 75.21 44.48
N ALA A 53 -52.20 75.84 43.41
CA ALA A 53 -52.50 75.16 42.16
C ALA A 53 -51.23 74.66 41.43
N VAL A 54 -50.13 75.41 41.46
CA VAL A 54 -48.84 74.98 40.91
C VAL A 54 -48.28 73.82 41.73
N GLN A 55 -48.34 73.89 43.06
CA GLN A 55 -47.88 72.81 43.93
C GLN A 55 -48.68 71.53 43.70
N ALA A 56 -50.01 71.61 43.60
CA ALA A 56 -50.86 70.46 43.31
C ALA A 56 -50.52 69.79 41.97
N ARG A 57 -50.13 70.57 40.94
CA ARG A 57 -49.64 70.04 39.67
C ARG A 57 -48.28 69.37 39.81
N MET A 58 -47.36 69.94 40.58
CA MET A 58 -46.06 69.34 40.84
C MET A 58 -46.20 68.00 41.59
N ASP A 59 -47.04 67.96 42.62
CA ASP A 59 -47.33 66.72 43.37
C ASP A 59 -47.96 65.64 42.47
N GLN A 60 -48.82 66.03 41.53
CA GLN A 60 -49.39 65.12 40.55
C GLN A 60 -48.33 64.58 39.57
N ILE A 61 -47.42 65.43 39.10
CA ILE A 61 -46.30 65.02 38.24
C ILE A 61 -45.41 64.04 39.00
N GLU A 62 -45.08 64.32 40.26
CA GLU A 62 -44.22 63.46 41.08
C GLU A 62 -44.87 62.08 41.33
N ARG A 63 -46.17 62.04 41.60
CA ARG A 63 -46.94 60.77 41.70
C ARG A 63 -46.95 59.99 40.39
N ASN A 64 -47.14 60.66 39.27
CA ASN A 64 -47.11 60.02 37.96
C ASN A 64 -45.71 59.49 37.63
N CYS A 65 -44.66 60.28 37.88
CA CYS A 65 -43.27 59.88 37.64
C CYS A 65 -42.86 58.68 38.52
N SER A 66 -43.24 58.66 39.79
CA SER A 66 -42.96 57.52 40.68
C SER A 66 -43.70 56.24 40.26
N THR A 67 -44.96 56.35 39.85
CA THR A 67 -45.77 55.19 39.42
C THR A 67 -45.30 54.65 38.08
N ILE A 68 -45.15 55.51 37.07
CA ILE A 68 -44.70 55.12 35.73
C ILE A 68 -43.26 54.60 35.78
N GLY A 69 -42.38 55.21 36.59
CA GLY A 69 -41.02 54.73 36.78
C GLY A 69 -40.96 53.31 37.34
N ALA A 70 -41.80 53.01 38.34
CA ALA A 70 -41.89 51.66 38.91
C ALA A 70 -42.48 50.63 37.93
N GLU A 71 -43.49 51.02 37.15
CA GLU A 71 -44.08 50.15 36.12
C GLU A 71 -43.10 49.84 34.99
N ILE A 72 -42.34 50.84 34.52
CA ILE A 72 -41.30 50.65 33.49
C ILE A 72 -40.20 49.73 34.02
N GLN A 73 -39.69 49.98 35.24
CA GLN A 73 -38.68 49.10 35.84
C GLN A 73 -39.18 47.67 36.01
N GLY A 74 -40.44 47.49 36.44
CA GLY A 74 -41.06 46.17 36.57
C GLY A 74 -41.23 45.45 35.23
N ARG A 75 -41.55 46.20 34.17
CA ARG A 75 -41.63 45.68 32.80
C ARG A 75 -40.25 45.28 32.28
N ASP A 76 -39.27 46.16 32.38
CA ASP A 76 -37.91 45.93 31.89
C ASP A 76 -37.27 44.73 32.62
N ALA A 77 -37.48 44.60 33.94
CA ALA A 77 -37.00 43.45 34.70
C ALA A 77 -37.63 42.13 34.25
N ARG A 78 -38.93 42.12 33.92
CA ARG A 78 -39.61 40.93 33.38
C ARG A 78 -39.13 40.59 31.99
N GLU A 79 -39.02 41.57 31.10
CA GLU A 79 -38.52 41.37 29.73
C GLU A 79 -37.06 40.87 29.75
N ALA A 80 -36.21 41.40 30.63
CA ALA A 80 -34.85 40.92 30.84
C ALA A 80 -34.82 39.46 31.33
N ALA A 81 -35.62 39.12 32.35
CA ALA A 81 -35.70 37.76 32.85
C ALA A 81 -36.23 36.75 31.81
N GLU A 82 -37.20 37.15 30.99
CA GLU A 82 -37.69 36.33 29.88
C GLU A 82 -36.65 36.13 28.79
N LEU A 83 -35.89 37.18 28.44
CA LEU A 83 -34.81 37.11 27.48
C LEU A 83 -33.69 36.18 27.97
N GLU A 84 -33.26 36.32 29.22
CA GLU A 84 -32.27 35.41 29.83
C GLU A 84 -32.76 33.96 29.82
N ALA A 85 -34.03 33.72 30.16
CA ALA A 85 -34.60 32.38 30.12
C ALA A 85 -34.63 31.80 28.70
N ARG A 86 -34.94 32.62 27.68
CA ARG A 86 -34.91 32.20 26.26
C ARG A 86 -33.50 31.91 25.79
N ILE A 87 -32.53 32.76 26.11
CA ILE A 87 -31.11 32.56 25.77
C ILE A 87 -30.61 31.27 26.41
N LYS A 88 -30.89 31.05 27.69
CA LYS A 88 -30.50 29.83 28.39
C LYS A 88 -31.07 28.57 27.73
N ARG A 89 -32.37 28.57 27.39
CA ARG A 89 -32.98 27.43 26.67
C ARG A 89 -32.34 27.18 25.31
N ALA A 90 -32.04 28.24 24.56
CA ALA A 90 -31.39 28.12 23.26
C ALA A 90 -29.96 27.54 23.38
N LEU A 91 -29.19 27.99 24.38
CA LEU A 91 -27.86 27.43 24.66
C LEU A 91 -27.93 25.96 25.09
N ASP A 92 -28.86 25.61 26.00
CA ASP A 92 -29.04 24.23 26.45
C ASP A 92 -29.44 23.29 25.29
N GLU A 93 -30.28 23.77 24.36
CA GLU A 93 -30.68 23.02 23.16
C GLU A 93 -29.54 22.87 22.16
N GLN A 94 -28.76 23.93 21.94
CA GLN A 94 -27.57 23.89 21.10
C GLN A 94 -26.52 22.90 21.66
N ASP A 95 -26.27 22.94 22.96
CA ASP A 95 -25.33 22.04 23.63
C ASP A 95 -25.81 20.58 23.54
N ARG A 96 -27.11 20.34 23.69
CA ARG A 96 -27.69 19.00 23.51
C ARG A 96 -27.51 18.52 22.07
N ALA A 97 -27.86 19.33 21.08
CA ALA A 97 -27.71 18.99 19.67
C ALA A 97 -26.24 18.72 19.30
N SER A 98 -25.32 19.52 19.84
CA SER A 98 -23.87 19.34 19.61
C SER A 98 -23.35 18.03 20.21
N LYS A 99 -23.77 17.68 21.42
CA LYS A 99 -23.41 16.40 22.05
C LYS A 99 -23.96 15.21 21.27
N GLU A 100 -25.23 15.26 20.87
CA GLU A 100 -25.82 14.20 20.05
C GLU A 100 -25.12 14.04 18.70
N ASP A 101 -24.77 15.13 18.02
CA ASP A 101 -24.03 15.06 16.75
C ASP A 101 -22.63 14.48 16.94
N MET A 102 -21.93 14.87 18.02
CA MET A 102 -20.63 14.30 18.37
C MET A 102 -20.72 12.78 18.63
N GLU A 103 -21.73 12.34 19.40
CA GLU A 103 -21.95 10.92 19.67
C GLU A 103 -22.29 10.14 18.41
N ARG A 104 -23.13 10.70 17.53
CA ARG A 104 -23.44 10.08 16.22
C ARG A 104 -22.20 9.92 15.36
N ARG A 105 -21.38 10.98 15.25
CA ARG A 105 -20.11 10.93 14.49
C ARG A 105 -19.15 9.89 15.06
N LYS A 106 -19.05 9.80 16.39
CA LYS A 106 -18.21 8.80 17.06
C LYS A 106 -18.72 7.38 16.78
N ALA A 107 -20.02 7.14 16.93
CA ALA A 107 -20.62 5.83 16.66
C ALA A 107 -20.45 5.40 15.19
N ASP A 108 -20.62 6.33 14.25
CA ASP A 108 -20.38 6.07 12.82
C ASP A 108 -18.93 5.76 12.52
N HIS A 109 -17.99 6.50 13.13
CA HIS A 109 -16.57 6.23 13.03
C HIS A 109 -16.23 4.84 13.57
N ASP A 110 -16.67 4.51 14.78
CA ASP A 110 -16.42 3.23 15.43
C ASP A 110 -17.00 2.05 14.62
N ARG A 111 -18.20 2.22 14.03
CA ARG A 111 -18.77 1.23 13.10
C ARG A 111 -17.87 1.01 11.90
N ARG A 112 -17.45 2.09 11.22
CA ARG A 112 -16.57 2.00 10.03
C ARG A 112 -15.22 1.38 10.37
N THR A 113 -14.64 1.73 11.51
CA THR A 113 -13.38 1.13 11.97
C THR A 113 -13.54 -0.37 12.20
N LYS A 114 -14.65 -0.79 12.81
CA LYS A 114 -14.95 -2.21 13.02
C LYS A 114 -15.13 -2.97 11.70
N GLU A 115 -15.89 -2.41 10.76
CA GLU A 115 -16.06 -3.01 9.41
C GLU A 115 -14.73 -3.15 8.67
N MET A 116 -13.87 -2.12 8.74
CA MET A 116 -12.53 -2.15 8.14
C MET A 116 -11.65 -3.25 8.76
N LEU A 117 -11.65 -3.37 10.09
CA LEU A 117 -10.87 -4.40 10.78
C LEU A 117 -11.36 -5.81 10.43
N GLN A 118 -12.68 -6.02 10.37
CA GLN A 118 -13.26 -7.30 9.96
C GLN A 118 -12.87 -7.66 8.53
N SER A 119 -12.94 -6.71 7.60
CA SER A 119 -12.50 -6.96 6.22
C SER A 119 -11.00 -7.27 6.13
N LEU A 120 -10.17 -6.62 6.95
CA LEU A 120 -8.75 -6.93 7.01
C LEU A 120 -8.50 -8.35 7.52
N ASP A 121 -9.21 -8.78 8.56
CA ASP A 121 -9.10 -10.14 9.11
C ASP A 121 -9.49 -11.20 8.05
N GLU A 122 -10.57 -10.96 7.31
CA GLU A 122 -11.00 -11.82 6.20
C GLU A 122 -9.94 -11.89 5.10
N GLN A 123 -9.34 -10.76 4.71
CA GLN A 123 -8.28 -10.72 3.72
C GLN A 123 -7.03 -11.47 4.17
N VAL A 124 -6.66 -11.35 5.45
CA VAL A 124 -5.52 -12.08 6.02
C VAL A 124 -5.80 -13.58 6.02
N ALA A 125 -7.00 -14.00 6.42
CA ALA A 125 -7.42 -15.40 6.38
C ALA A 125 -7.37 -15.96 4.95
N GLN A 126 -7.89 -15.22 3.96
CA GLN A 126 -7.86 -15.64 2.56
C GLN A 126 -6.42 -15.80 2.05
N ARG A 127 -5.53 -14.84 2.34
CA ARG A 127 -4.11 -14.94 1.95
C ARG A 127 -3.42 -16.17 2.55
N GLN A 128 -3.80 -16.58 3.75
CA GLN A 128 -3.26 -17.80 4.36
C GLN A 128 -3.73 -19.05 3.62
N VAL A 129 -5.00 -19.09 3.21
CA VAL A 129 -5.56 -20.18 2.38
C VAL A 129 -4.81 -20.24 1.04
N ASP A 130 -4.72 -19.11 0.34
CA ASP A 130 -4.03 -19.01 -0.96
C ASP A 130 -2.57 -19.46 -0.85
N ALA A 131 -1.85 -19.03 0.19
CA ALA A 131 -0.46 -19.43 0.42
C ALA A 131 -0.30 -20.94 0.64
N VAL A 132 -1.27 -21.61 1.24
CA VAL A 132 -1.26 -23.07 1.40
C VAL A 132 -1.54 -23.75 0.05
N GLU A 133 -2.45 -23.23 -0.75
CA GLU A 133 -2.74 -23.74 -2.09
C GLU A 133 -1.54 -23.59 -3.03
N ASP A 134 -0.89 -22.44 -3.02
CA ASP A 134 0.34 -22.17 -3.79
C ASP A 134 1.45 -23.14 -3.42
N LYS A 135 1.66 -23.39 -2.12
CA LYS A 135 2.64 -24.39 -1.66
C LYS A 135 2.32 -25.79 -2.19
N LYS A 136 1.04 -26.18 -2.19
CA LYS A 136 0.61 -27.48 -2.75
C LYS A 136 0.84 -27.53 -4.26
N ALA A 137 0.50 -26.47 -4.99
CA ALA A 137 0.72 -26.38 -6.43
C ALA A 137 2.21 -26.46 -6.78
N ASN A 138 3.05 -25.69 -6.08
CA ASN A 138 4.50 -25.71 -6.26
C ASN A 138 5.11 -27.09 -5.97
N THR A 139 4.61 -27.78 -4.93
CA THR A 139 5.07 -29.14 -4.61
C THR A 139 4.73 -30.12 -5.74
N ARG A 140 3.51 -30.05 -6.29
CA ARG A 140 3.10 -30.88 -7.43
C ARG A 140 3.95 -30.58 -8.67
N GLN A 141 4.18 -29.31 -8.95
CA GLN A 141 5.01 -28.89 -10.09
C GLN A 141 6.46 -29.38 -9.95
N ALA A 142 7.03 -29.30 -8.75
CA ALA A 142 8.36 -29.82 -8.47
C ALA A 142 8.45 -31.34 -8.69
N GLN A 143 7.42 -32.10 -8.31
CA GLN A 143 7.33 -33.54 -8.59
C GLN A 143 7.30 -33.83 -10.09
N ILE A 144 6.45 -33.11 -10.84
CA ILE A 144 6.36 -33.25 -12.30
C ILE A 144 7.71 -32.97 -12.96
N TRP A 145 8.41 -31.90 -12.57
CA TRP A 145 9.72 -31.59 -13.13
C TRP A 145 10.77 -32.63 -12.80
N LYS A 146 10.72 -33.21 -11.59
CA LYS A 146 11.60 -34.31 -11.22
C LYS A 146 11.36 -35.53 -12.11
N GLU A 147 10.11 -35.91 -12.31
CA GLU A 147 9.73 -37.03 -13.19
C GLU A 147 10.18 -36.80 -14.63
N GLN A 148 9.91 -35.61 -15.18
CA GLN A 148 10.32 -35.21 -16.53
C GLN A 148 11.84 -35.23 -16.69
N TYR A 149 12.58 -34.78 -15.69
CA TYR A 149 14.04 -34.81 -15.70
C TYR A 149 14.58 -36.24 -15.69
N GLU A 150 14.05 -37.11 -14.81
CA GLU A 150 14.45 -38.51 -14.74
C GLU A 150 14.10 -39.26 -16.04
N GLU A 151 12.93 -38.99 -16.62
CA GLU A 151 12.55 -39.54 -17.92
C GLU A 151 13.49 -39.08 -19.02
N GLY A 152 13.81 -37.79 -19.08
CA GLY A 152 14.78 -37.23 -20.01
C GLY A 152 16.15 -37.92 -19.92
N LEU A 153 16.67 -38.11 -18.69
CA LEU A 153 17.92 -38.84 -18.46
C LEU A 153 17.86 -40.29 -18.96
N ARG A 154 16.73 -40.99 -18.78
CA ARG A 154 16.56 -42.36 -19.31
C ARG A 154 16.54 -42.36 -20.83
N GLN A 155 15.84 -41.42 -21.46
CA GLN A 155 15.78 -41.30 -22.91
C GLN A 155 17.16 -40.99 -23.50
N ASP A 156 17.92 -40.11 -22.87
CA ASP A 156 19.27 -39.75 -23.33
C ASP A 156 20.25 -40.91 -23.19
N LYS A 157 20.22 -41.65 -22.07
CA LYS A 157 21.00 -42.90 -21.92
C LYS A 157 20.63 -43.93 -22.97
N ALA A 158 19.33 -44.14 -23.20
CA ALA A 158 18.87 -45.09 -24.22
C ALA A 158 19.34 -44.70 -25.64
N LYS A 159 19.33 -43.40 -25.98
CA LYS A 159 19.87 -42.88 -27.24
C LYS A 159 21.39 -43.09 -27.32
N GLU A 160 22.11 -42.83 -26.24
CA GLU A 160 23.56 -43.05 -26.18
C GLU A 160 23.91 -44.53 -26.38
N ASP A 161 23.23 -45.43 -25.67
CA ASP A 161 23.42 -46.88 -25.78
C ASP A 161 23.06 -47.38 -27.19
N ALA A 162 21.98 -46.86 -27.79
CA ALA A 162 21.62 -47.16 -29.17
C ALA A 162 22.70 -46.70 -30.16
N ARG A 163 23.29 -45.51 -29.98
CA ARG A 163 24.40 -45.01 -30.81
C ARG A 163 25.66 -45.86 -30.63
N ARG A 164 26.00 -46.24 -29.40
CA ARG A 164 27.15 -47.12 -29.10
C ARG A 164 26.96 -48.48 -29.77
N LYS A 165 25.77 -49.06 -29.66
CA LYS A 165 25.42 -50.32 -30.32
C LYS A 165 25.50 -50.21 -31.84
N ALA A 166 24.89 -49.17 -32.43
CA ALA A 166 24.93 -48.94 -33.87
C ALA A 166 26.37 -48.81 -34.40
N ARG A 167 27.25 -48.11 -33.66
CA ARG A 167 28.68 -48.03 -33.98
C ARG A 167 29.35 -49.41 -33.89
N SER A 168 29.11 -50.16 -32.82
CA SER A 168 29.68 -51.50 -32.67
C SER A 168 29.23 -52.44 -33.79
N ASP A 169 27.98 -52.35 -34.23
CA ASP A 169 27.44 -53.15 -35.33
C ASP A 169 28.04 -52.73 -36.68
N GLN A 170 28.24 -51.42 -36.90
CA GLN A 170 28.94 -50.90 -38.08
C GLN A 170 30.40 -51.36 -38.13
N ASP A 171 31.11 -51.30 -37.00
CA ASP A 171 32.51 -51.73 -36.91
C ASP A 171 32.63 -53.24 -37.19
N LYS A 172 31.72 -54.06 -36.67
CA LYS A 172 31.67 -55.50 -37.00
C LYS A 172 31.46 -55.74 -38.49
N ALA A 173 30.49 -55.06 -39.11
CA ALA A 173 30.23 -55.19 -40.53
C ALA A 173 31.44 -54.76 -41.39
N LEU A 174 32.15 -53.70 -40.99
CA LEU A 174 33.38 -53.27 -41.66
C LEU A 174 34.51 -54.30 -41.51
N ILE A 175 34.68 -54.88 -40.32
CA ILE A 175 35.67 -55.95 -40.09
C ILE A 175 35.37 -57.17 -40.94
N GLU A 176 34.11 -57.58 -41.03
CA GLU A 176 33.66 -58.68 -41.90
C GLU A 176 33.97 -58.37 -43.37
N GLN A 177 33.62 -57.18 -43.87
CA GLN A 177 33.95 -56.75 -45.24
C GLN A 177 35.46 -56.72 -45.52
N MET A 178 36.26 -56.25 -44.57
CA MET A 178 37.72 -56.28 -44.68
C MET A 178 38.22 -57.73 -44.75
N SER A 179 37.72 -58.62 -43.89
CA SER A 179 38.08 -60.03 -43.89
C SER A 179 37.75 -60.71 -45.23
N ASP A 180 36.56 -60.44 -45.78
CA ASP A 180 36.12 -61.00 -47.06
C ASP A 180 36.95 -60.48 -48.24
N SER A 181 37.16 -59.16 -48.32
CA SER A 181 37.94 -58.52 -49.40
C SER A 181 39.41 -58.96 -49.41
N LEU A 182 40.00 -59.19 -48.24
CA LEU A 182 41.39 -59.60 -48.15
C LEU A 182 41.60 -61.06 -48.54
N SER A 183 40.56 -61.91 -48.58
CA SER A 183 40.65 -63.35 -48.90
C SER A 183 41.77 -64.08 -48.12
N VAL A 184 42.12 -63.53 -46.97
CA VAL A 184 43.25 -63.94 -46.13
C VAL A 184 42.70 -63.97 -44.72
N HIS A 185 42.77 -65.14 -44.08
CA HIS A 185 42.31 -65.35 -42.71
C HIS A 185 42.86 -64.23 -41.78
N PRO A 186 42.10 -63.68 -40.82
CA PRO A 186 42.53 -62.54 -40.00
C PRO A 186 43.90 -62.69 -39.31
N ARG A 187 44.31 -63.92 -39.00
CA ARG A 187 45.65 -64.25 -38.46
C ARG A 187 46.81 -64.10 -39.44
N ASN A 188 46.53 -64.02 -40.73
CA ASN A 188 47.52 -63.91 -41.80
C ASN A 188 47.65 -62.46 -42.32
N TYR A 189 46.94 -61.51 -41.69
CA TYR A 189 47.05 -60.10 -42.00
C TYR A 189 48.45 -59.58 -41.63
N GLY A 190 49.17 -59.02 -42.60
CA GLY A 190 50.56 -58.56 -42.42
C GLY A 190 51.64 -59.62 -42.72
N ILE A 191 51.28 -60.87 -43.04
CA ILE A 191 52.27 -61.85 -43.51
C ILE A 191 52.63 -61.50 -44.96
N THR A 192 53.84 -60.98 -45.16
CA THR A 192 54.34 -60.67 -46.50
C THR A 192 54.50 -61.94 -47.34
N ALA A 193 54.44 -61.83 -48.67
CA ALA A 193 54.69 -62.96 -49.56
C ALA A 193 56.06 -63.63 -49.32
N HIS A 194 57.04 -62.85 -48.84
CA HIS A 194 58.36 -63.36 -48.44
C HIS A 194 58.27 -64.26 -47.19
N THR A 195 57.58 -63.82 -46.15
CA THR A 195 57.36 -64.60 -44.92
C THR A 195 56.59 -65.89 -45.22
N GLN A 196 55.54 -65.84 -46.03
CA GLN A 196 54.82 -67.05 -46.46
C GLN A 196 55.74 -68.02 -47.23
N SER A 197 56.59 -67.52 -48.13
CA SER A 197 57.54 -68.36 -48.86
C SER A 197 58.58 -68.99 -47.94
N MET A 198 59.09 -68.24 -46.96
CA MET A 198 60.02 -68.74 -45.94
C MET A 198 59.38 -69.83 -45.07
N ASP A 199 58.15 -69.63 -44.60
CA ASP A 199 57.44 -70.63 -43.78
C ASP A 199 57.17 -71.92 -44.54
N VAL A 200 56.80 -71.83 -45.83
CA VAL A 200 56.64 -73.01 -46.69
C VAL A 200 57.99 -73.68 -46.97
N ASN A 201 59.08 -72.90 -47.08
CA ASN A 201 60.42 -73.44 -47.24
C ASN A 201 60.89 -74.21 -45.99
N TYR A 202 60.71 -73.66 -44.78
CA TYR A 202 61.06 -74.36 -43.54
C TYR A 202 60.26 -75.66 -43.36
N ASN A 203 58.99 -75.65 -43.73
CA ASN A 203 58.10 -76.81 -43.61
C ASN A 203 58.01 -77.63 -44.90
N ARG A 204 58.95 -77.47 -45.84
CA ARG A 204 58.87 -78.09 -47.17
C ARG A 204 58.75 -79.60 -47.11
N ALA A 205 59.49 -80.26 -46.21
CA ALA A 205 59.45 -81.70 -46.03
C ALA A 205 58.03 -82.17 -45.65
N ILE A 206 57.37 -81.43 -44.75
CA ILE A 206 55.99 -81.71 -44.34
C ILE A 206 55.04 -81.50 -45.52
N PHE A 207 55.18 -80.41 -46.28
CA PHE A 207 54.33 -80.18 -47.47
C PHE A 207 54.55 -81.20 -48.60
N GLN A 208 55.77 -81.73 -48.75
CA GLN A 208 56.06 -82.82 -49.69
C GLN A 208 55.39 -84.12 -49.25
N GLN A 209 55.49 -84.46 -47.96
CA GLN A 209 54.80 -85.61 -47.38
C GLN A 209 53.28 -85.48 -47.53
N MET A 210 52.70 -84.31 -47.24
CA MET A 210 51.27 -84.06 -47.45
C MET A 210 50.85 -84.22 -48.91
N ARG A 211 51.70 -83.86 -49.87
CA ARG A 211 51.44 -84.09 -51.30
C ARG A 211 51.47 -85.58 -51.64
N GLU A 212 52.44 -86.32 -51.11
CA GLU A 212 52.60 -87.77 -51.33
C GLU A 212 51.44 -88.57 -50.73
N GLU A 213 50.96 -88.15 -49.56
CA GLU A 213 49.79 -88.72 -48.89
C GLU A 213 48.45 -88.27 -49.53
N GLY A 214 48.50 -87.41 -50.56
CA GLY A 214 47.31 -86.94 -51.28
C GLY A 214 46.46 -85.91 -50.52
N PHE A 215 46.98 -85.33 -49.44
CA PHE A 215 46.25 -84.35 -48.64
C PHE A 215 46.14 -83.01 -49.39
N ARG A 216 44.92 -82.68 -49.84
CA ARG A 216 44.58 -81.42 -50.52
C ARG A 216 45.62 -81.01 -51.56
N SER A 217 45.87 -81.90 -52.53
CA SER A 217 46.84 -81.70 -53.61
C SER A 217 46.61 -80.39 -54.37
N ASP A 218 45.36 -79.95 -54.47
CA ASP A 218 44.92 -78.66 -55.02
C ASP A 218 45.57 -77.45 -54.33
N MET A 219 45.86 -77.54 -53.03
CA MET A 219 46.45 -76.45 -52.24
C MET A 219 47.94 -76.67 -51.94
N THR A 220 48.37 -77.92 -51.72
CA THR A 220 49.75 -78.24 -51.35
C THR A 220 50.72 -78.11 -52.53
N GLN A 221 50.28 -78.46 -53.74
CA GLN A 221 51.08 -78.33 -54.96
C GLN A 221 51.45 -76.88 -55.33
N PRO A 222 50.51 -75.91 -55.35
CA PRO A 222 50.88 -74.52 -55.58
C PRO A 222 51.70 -73.91 -54.43
N MET A 223 51.55 -74.36 -53.18
CA MET A 223 52.41 -73.91 -52.07
C MET A 223 53.86 -74.37 -52.26
N LEU A 224 54.10 -75.63 -52.64
CA LEU A 224 55.44 -76.11 -52.99
C LEU A 224 56.06 -75.39 -54.20
N GLY A 225 55.23 -74.91 -55.13
CA GLY A 225 55.68 -74.06 -56.23
C GLY A 225 56.15 -72.66 -55.78
N LYS A 226 55.61 -72.14 -54.67
CA LYS A 226 56.04 -70.86 -54.05
C LYS A 226 57.30 -71.01 -53.18
N ALA A 227 57.66 -72.24 -52.82
CA ALA A 227 58.89 -72.57 -52.14
C ALA A 227 60.06 -72.55 -53.13
N LYS A 228 60.61 -71.35 -53.37
CA LYS A 228 61.85 -71.19 -54.15
C LYS A 228 63.01 -71.83 -53.40
N PHE A 229 63.82 -72.63 -54.08
CA PHE A 229 65.08 -73.13 -53.54
C PHE A 229 65.92 -71.94 -53.07
N LEU A 230 66.01 -71.76 -51.76
CA LEU A 230 66.93 -70.80 -51.17
C LEU A 230 68.32 -71.42 -51.26
N THR A 231 69.03 -71.10 -52.33
CA THR A 231 70.47 -71.35 -52.43
C THR A 231 71.20 -70.39 -51.47
N GLY A 232 71.22 -70.74 -50.18
CA GLY A 232 71.91 -70.03 -49.11
C GLY A 232 71.05 -69.78 -47.86
N LYS A 233 71.71 -69.72 -46.68
CA LYS A 233 71.26 -69.34 -45.30
C LYS A 233 69.84 -69.69 -44.79
N GLY A 234 69.03 -70.39 -45.56
CA GLY A 234 67.69 -70.88 -45.19
C GLY A 234 67.57 -72.41 -45.24
N ASP A 235 68.66 -73.13 -45.48
CA ASP A 235 68.73 -74.56 -45.22
C ASP A 235 68.72 -74.78 -43.70
N PRO A 236 68.01 -75.79 -43.17
CA PRO A 236 67.97 -76.07 -41.73
C PRO A 236 69.36 -76.37 -41.13
N PHE A 237 70.35 -76.70 -41.97
CA PHE A 237 71.75 -76.87 -41.60
C PHE A 237 72.68 -76.16 -42.61
N PRO A 238 72.83 -74.82 -42.53
CA PRO A 238 73.60 -74.06 -43.52
C PRO A 238 75.12 -74.30 -43.43
N SER A 239 75.58 -75.06 -42.44
CA SER A 239 77.00 -75.37 -42.18
C SER A 239 77.46 -76.71 -42.73
N VAL A 240 76.58 -77.53 -43.32
CA VAL A 240 76.96 -78.80 -43.96
C VAL A 240 76.79 -78.61 -45.47
N GLY A 241 77.91 -78.48 -46.18
CA GLY A 241 77.89 -78.51 -47.65
C GLY A 241 77.36 -79.86 -48.11
N ARG A 242 76.48 -79.88 -49.12
CA ARG A 242 76.03 -81.15 -49.72
C ARG A 242 77.26 -81.86 -50.30
N TYR A 243 77.56 -83.05 -49.80
CA TYR A 243 78.64 -83.89 -50.33
C TYR A 243 78.17 -84.47 -51.68
N GLU A 244 78.82 -84.06 -52.77
CA GLU A 244 78.54 -84.51 -54.15
C GLU A 244 79.60 -85.51 -54.67
N GLY A 245 80.45 -86.05 -53.79
CA GLY A 245 81.48 -87.04 -54.16
C GLY A 245 81.04 -88.49 -54.02
N GLU A 246 81.74 -89.42 -54.66
CA GLU A 246 81.56 -90.87 -54.44
C GLU A 246 81.97 -91.24 -53.01
N ILE A 247 81.16 -92.09 -52.36
CA ILE A 247 81.40 -92.57 -50.99
C ILE A 247 82.53 -93.61 -51.04
N HIS A 248 83.59 -93.39 -50.27
CA HIS A 248 84.80 -94.22 -50.31
C HIS A 248 84.54 -95.63 -49.72
N GLU A 249 85.06 -96.68 -50.36
CA GLU A 249 84.73 -98.10 -50.08
C GLU A 249 85.00 -98.63 -48.66
N LEU A 250 85.64 -97.85 -47.77
CA LEU A 250 85.87 -98.23 -46.37
C LEU A 250 84.66 -97.98 -45.45
N GLU A 251 83.67 -97.20 -45.88
CA GLU A 251 82.44 -96.96 -45.09
C GLU A 251 81.34 -98.01 -45.35
N LEU A 252 81.60 -98.98 -46.24
CA LEU A 252 80.66 -100.07 -46.60
C LEU A 252 80.91 -101.38 -45.84
N HIS A 253 81.90 -101.47 -44.94
CA HIS A 253 82.10 -102.63 -44.07
C HIS A 253 81.65 -102.32 -42.65
N VAL A 254 80.41 -102.73 -42.35
CA VAL A 254 79.84 -102.77 -40.99
C VAL A 254 80.09 -104.17 -40.42
N PRO A 255 80.55 -104.33 -39.17
CA PRO A 255 80.49 -105.63 -38.47
C PRO A 255 79.05 -106.02 -38.11
#